data_AF-A0A1T5FTW4-F1
#
_entry.id   AF-A0A1T5FTW4-F1
#
_cell.length_a   1.000
_cell.length_b   1.000
_cell.length_c   1.000
_cell.angle_alpha   90.00
_cell.angle_beta   90.00
_cell.angle_gamma   90.00
#
_symmetry.space_group_name_H-M   'P 1'
#
loop_
_entity.id
_entity.type
_entity.pdbx_description
1 polymer ?
#
loop_
_entity_poly.entity_id
_entity_poly.type
_entity_poly.pdbx_seq_one_letter_code
_entity_poly.pdbx_strand_id
1 'polypeptide(L)'
;MKKTDSELIYYTLSGEKCILNSDKHMEESLTVILSELSTMRSFISEVIANLVLKEKESSVDDDRSTILEACQLLLQFQSSFGKLLPELYESLVNTISQLEYGRFCFEKKISTGTIERCPTINYDKDNFLILRDRLFALSLMPGAIHLHMDIRLQVICSYMEWSTDKLDAYNFTLNAEGFRLILSPK
;
A
#
# COMPACT_ATOMS: atom_id res chain seq x y z
N MET A 1 3.34 -27.81 3.41
CA MET A 1 2.01 -27.27 3.78
C MET A 1 1.75 -26.05 2.90
N LYS A 2 0.71 -26.06 2.05
CA LYS A 2 0.27 -24.83 1.38
C LYS A 2 -0.23 -23.90 2.49
N LYS A 3 0.47 -22.80 2.78
CA LYS A 3 -0.11 -21.72 3.58
C LYS A 3 -1.37 -21.30 2.82
N THR A 4 -2.55 -21.55 3.37
CA THR A 4 -3.74 -20.82 2.95
C THR A 4 -3.40 -19.34 3.13
N ASP A 5 -3.34 -18.58 2.04
CA ASP A 5 -3.19 -17.12 2.08
C ASP A 5 -4.28 -16.60 3.03
N SER A 6 -3.89 -16.23 4.25
CA SER A 6 -4.83 -15.69 5.24
C SER A 6 -5.39 -14.39 4.67
N GLU A 7 -6.72 -14.25 4.63
CA GLU A 7 -7.36 -13.04 4.12
C GLU A 7 -6.84 -11.81 4.86
N LEU A 8 -6.34 -10.83 4.10
CA LEU A 8 -5.97 -9.51 4.60
C LEU A 8 -7.26 -8.70 4.69
N ILE A 9 -7.99 -8.93 5.78
CA ILE A 9 -9.25 -8.26 6.07
C ILE A 9 -8.94 -6.86 6.58
N TYR A 10 -9.54 -5.87 5.93
CA TYR A 10 -9.46 -4.48 6.31
C TYR A 10 -10.85 -3.91 6.61
N TYR A 11 -10.92 -3.04 7.61
CA TYR A 11 -12.13 -2.26 7.89
C TYR A 11 -11.82 -0.79 7.61
N THR A 12 -12.49 -0.22 6.61
CA THR A 12 -12.34 1.19 6.25
C THR A 12 -12.77 2.09 7.41
N LEU A 13 -12.43 3.38 7.34
CA LEU A 13 -12.95 4.38 8.30
C LEU A 13 -14.48 4.44 8.35
N SER A 14 -15.19 4.06 7.28
CA SER A 14 -16.66 3.97 7.24
C SER A 14 -17.22 2.65 7.78
N GLY A 15 -16.37 1.70 8.21
CA GLY A 15 -16.77 0.41 8.76
C GLY A 15 -17.02 -0.68 7.72
N GLU A 16 -16.69 -0.43 6.45
CA GLU A 16 -16.82 -1.42 5.38
C GLU A 16 -15.70 -2.47 5.47
N LYS A 17 -16.07 -3.75 5.38
CA LYS A 17 -15.11 -4.86 5.33
C LYS A 17 -14.63 -5.05 3.89
N CYS A 18 -13.33 -4.90 3.68
CA CYS A 18 -12.65 -5.18 2.41
C CYS A 18 -11.67 -6.34 2.58
N ILE A 19 -11.46 -7.13 1.53
CA ILE A 19 -10.39 -8.13 1.47
C ILE A 19 -9.36 -7.60 0.47
N LEU A 20 -8.20 -7.20 0.97
CA LEU A 20 -7.21 -6.49 0.17
C LEU A 20 -6.30 -7.43 -0.64
N ASN A 21 -6.19 -8.70 -0.26
CA ASN A 21 -5.29 -9.66 -0.88
C ASN A 21 -6.01 -10.64 -1.81
N SER A 22 -6.85 -10.11 -2.70
CA SER A 22 -7.67 -10.90 -3.63
C SER A 22 -7.33 -10.63 -5.09
N ASP A 23 -7.02 -11.69 -5.84
CA ASP A 23 -6.73 -11.60 -7.28
C ASP A 23 -7.90 -11.04 -8.10
N LYS A 24 -9.14 -11.18 -7.59
CA LYS A 24 -10.36 -10.74 -8.30
C LYS A 24 -10.70 -9.27 -8.07
N HIS A 25 -10.17 -8.67 -7.00
CA HIS A 25 -10.58 -7.36 -6.50
C HIS A 25 -9.37 -6.43 -6.36
N MET A 26 -8.38 -6.54 -7.26
CA MET A 26 -7.13 -5.77 -7.20
C MET A 26 -7.37 -4.25 -7.36
N GLU A 27 -8.19 -3.83 -8.34
CA GLU A 27 -8.53 -2.40 -8.54
C GLU A 27 -9.32 -1.83 -7.36
N GLU A 28 -10.26 -2.61 -6.82
CA GLU A 28 -11.03 -2.24 -5.63
C GLU A 28 -10.10 -2.08 -4.42
N SER A 29 -9.17 -3.01 -4.23
CA SER A 29 -8.18 -2.97 -3.15
C SER A 29 -7.27 -1.74 -3.27
N LEU A 30 -6.80 -1.43 -4.50
CA LEU A 30 -6.04 -0.21 -4.76
C LEU A 30 -6.87 1.04 -4.44
N THR A 31 -8.13 1.08 -4.88
CA THR A 31 -9.02 2.22 -4.64
C THR A 31 -9.21 2.47 -3.14
N VAL A 32 -9.41 1.40 -2.35
CA VAL A 32 -9.51 1.48 -0.89
C VAL A 32 -8.21 2.02 -0.28
N ILE A 33 -7.05 1.50 -0.68
CA ILE A 33 -5.75 1.94 -0.15
C ILE A 33 -5.47 3.40 -0.48
N LEU A 34 -5.71 3.83 -1.73
CA LEU A 34 -5.50 5.22 -2.14
C LEU A 34 -6.46 6.17 -1.42
N SER A 35 -7.70 5.75 -1.22
CA SER A 35 -8.70 6.50 -0.45
C SER A 35 -8.26 6.67 1.02
N GLU A 36 -7.76 5.61 1.65
CA GLU A 36 -7.26 5.65 3.03
C GLU A 36 -6.02 6.54 3.17
N LEU A 37 -5.05 6.46 2.24
CA LEU A 37 -3.89 7.35 2.22
C LEU A 37 -4.30 8.83 2.12
N SER A 38 -5.27 9.14 1.26
CA SER A 38 -5.82 10.49 1.10
C SER A 38 -6.57 10.97 2.36
N THR A 39 -7.37 10.08 2.95
CA THR A 39 -8.14 10.38 4.15
C THR A 39 -7.23 10.63 5.35
N MET A 40 -6.21 9.78 5.55
CA MET A 40 -5.20 9.98 6.58
C MET A 40 -4.49 11.33 6.44
N ARG A 41 -4.08 11.71 5.22
CA ARG A 41 -3.44 13.03 4.97
C ARG A 41 -4.34 14.19 5.40
N SER A 42 -5.62 14.11 5.05
CA SER A 42 -6.59 15.16 5.37
C SER A 42 -6.84 15.23 6.87
N PHE A 43 -7.04 14.07 7.52
CA PHE A 43 -7.26 13.96 8.96
C PHE A 43 -6.09 14.50 9.78
N ILE A 44 -4.85 14.17 9.45
CA ILE A 44 -3.66 14.71 10.15
C ILE A 44 -3.67 16.23 10.12
N SER A 45 -3.99 16.81 8.95
CA SER A 45 -4.02 18.27 8.76
C SER A 45 -5.12 18.93 9.60
N GLU A 46 -6.29 18.30 9.68
CA GLU A 46 -7.41 18.77 10.51
C GLU A 46 -7.09 18.70 12.01
N VAL A 47 -6.51 17.59 12.48
CA VAL A 47 -6.12 17.44 13.89
C VAL A 47 -5.08 18.49 14.28
N ILE A 48 -4.06 18.74 13.45
CA ILE A 48 -3.06 19.79 13.71
C ILE A 48 -3.72 21.16 13.79
N ALA A 49 -4.62 21.49 12.86
CA ALA A 49 -5.33 22.77 12.87
C ALA A 49 -6.15 22.96 14.17
N ASN A 50 -6.87 21.91 14.59
CA ASN A 50 -7.66 21.92 15.82
C ASN A 50 -6.79 22.07 17.08
N LEU A 51 -5.62 21.42 17.12
CA LEU A 51 -4.68 21.56 18.23
C LEU A 51 -4.09 22.98 18.30
N VAL A 52 -3.74 23.57 17.17
CA VAL A 52 -3.25 24.97 17.11
C VAL A 52 -4.32 25.96 17.58
N LEU A 53 -5.60 25.72 17.29
CA LEU A 53 -6.70 26.53 17.83
C LEU A 53 -6.81 26.37 19.35
N LYS A 54 -6.80 25.13 19.85
CA LYS A 54 -6.85 24.84 21.29
C LYS A 54 -5.66 25.43 22.07
N GLU A 55 -4.47 25.44 21.48
CA GLU A 55 -3.30 26.07 22.10
C GLU A 55 -3.52 27.56 22.35
N LYS A 56 -4.08 28.27 21.35
CA LYS A 56 -4.36 29.71 21.44
C LYS A 56 -5.45 30.06 22.44
N GLU A 57 -6.39 29.14 22.65
CA GLU A 57 -7.51 29.30 23.58
C GLU A 57 -7.17 28.89 25.02
N SER A 58 -6.09 28.13 25.21
CA SER A 58 -5.70 27.67 26.55
C SER A 58 -5.09 28.80 27.38
N SER A 59 -5.56 28.90 28.63
CA SER A 59 -5.06 29.84 29.64
C SER A 59 -4.11 29.19 30.65
N VAL A 60 -3.89 27.87 30.54
CA VAL A 60 -3.04 27.08 31.43
C VAL A 60 -1.75 26.72 30.71
N ASP A 61 -0.61 27.18 31.23
CA ASP A 61 0.70 27.00 30.57
C ASP A 61 1.11 25.52 30.41
N ASP A 62 0.74 24.67 31.35
CA ASP A 62 1.03 23.22 31.31
C ASP A 62 0.28 22.53 30.15
N ASP A 63 -1.00 22.87 29.97
CA ASP A 63 -1.81 22.39 28.85
C ASP A 63 -1.26 22.88 27.51
N ARG A 64 -0.81 24.14 27.45
CA ARG A 64 -0.19 24.71 26.23
C ARG A 64 1.09 23.96 25.86
N SER A 65 1.94 23.67 26.83
CA SER A 65 3.19 22.92 26.59
C SER A 65 2.90 21.52 26.01
N THR A 66 1.93 20.82 26.59
CA THR A 66 1.49 19.50 26.12
C THR A 66 0.92 19.55 24.70
N ILE A 67 0.10 20.56 24.39
CA ILE A 67 -0.46 20.74 23.05
C ILE A 67 0.64 21.03 22.02
N LEU A 68 1.65 21.84 22.38
CA LEU A 68 2.79 22.14 21.50
C LEU A 68 3.63 20.89 21.21
N GLU A 69 3.90 20.07 22.21
CA GLU A 69 4.60 18.79 22.04
C GLU A 69 3.82 17.85 21.10
N ALA A 70 2.51 17.71 21.31
CA ALA A 70 1.65 16.93 20.42
C ALA A 70 1.68 17.48 18.98
N CYS A 71 1.59 18.79 18.79
CA CYS A 71 1.69 19.42 17.48
C CYS A 71 3.02 19.11 16.79
N GLN A 72 4.14 19.16 17.51
CA GLN A 72 5.46 18.87 16.94
C GLN A 72 5.55 17.43 16.44
N LEU A 73 5.08 16.46 17.24
CA LEU A 73 5.06 15.05 16.84
C LEU A 73 4.21 14.83 15.58
N LEU A 74 3.05 15.47 15.51
CA LEU A 74 2.14 15.36 14.36
C LEU A 74 2.69 16.05 13.11
N LEU A 75 3.32 17.21 13.24
CA LEU A 75 3.97 17.92 12.14
C LEU A 75 5.14 17.12 11.56
N GLN A 76 5.94 16.48 12.41
CA GLN A 76 7.04 15.61 11.98
C GLN A 76 6.51 14.41 11.19
N PHE A 77 5.44 13.77 11.69
CA PHE A 77 4.77 12.68 10.99
C PHE A 77 4.16 13.16 9.67
N GLN A 78 3.40 14.26 9.66
CA GLN A 78 2.78 14.85 8.46
C GLN A 78 3.80 15.18 7.39
N SER A 79 4.94 15.79 7.76
CA SER A 79 6.01 16.13 6.82
C SER A 79 6.61 14.88 6.19
N SER A 80 6.87 13.85 6.99
CA SER A 80 7.48 12.60 6.52
C SER A 80 6.52 11.81 5.64
N PHE A 81 5.24 11.72 6.04
CA PHE A 81 4.18 11.10 5.27
C PHE A 81 3.93 11.85 3.95
N GLY A 82 3.84 13.17 3.99
CA GLY A 82 3.64 14.02 2.81
C GLY A 82 4.75 13.89 1.75
N LYS A 83 5.99 13.67 2.17
CA LYS A 83 7.13 13.41 1.26
C LYS A 83 7.07 12.02 0.62
N LEU A 84 6.54 11.01 1.32
CA LEU A 84 6.45 9.64 0.81
C LEU A 84 5.27 9.45 -0.15
N LEU A 85 4.15 10.15 0.09
CA LEU A 85 2.88 9.93 -0.59
C LEU A 85 2.94 9.93 -2.12
N PRO A 86 3.59 10.89 -2.82
CA PRO A 86 3.59 10.92 -4.28
C PRO A 86 4.26 9.68 -4.88
N GLU A 87 5.42 9.30 -4.34
CA GLU A 87 6.22 8.17 -4.80
C GLU A 87 5.51 6.84 -4.51
N LEU A 88 4.87 6.73 -3.33
CA LEU A 88 4.05 5.58 -2.96
C LEU A 88 2.83 5.44 -3.87
N TYR A 89 2.14 6.54 -4.19
CA TYR A 89 0.96 6.54 -5.06
C TYR A 89 1.32 6.01 -6.45
N GLU A 90 2.35 6.58 -7.07
CA GLU A 90 2.81 6.17 -8.40
C GLU A 90 3.21 4.68 -8.41
N SER A 91 3.96 4.26 -7.40
CA SER A 91 4.43 2.88 -7.33
C SER A 91 3.31 1.86 -7.09
N LEU A 92 2.30 2.20 -6.26
CA LEU A 92 1.10 1.37 -6.06
C LEU A 92 0.28 1.20 -7.34
N VAL A 93 0.04 2.30 -8.07
CA VAL A 93 -0.69 2.27 -9.36
C VAL A 93 0.06 1.41 -10.37
N ASN A 94 1.37 1.65 -10.54
CA ASN A 94 2.19 0.89 -11.47
C ASN A 94 2.20 -0.61 -11.11
N THR A 95 2.39 -0.94 -9.82
CA THR A 95 2.43 -2.33 -9.34
C THR A 95 1.10 -3.05 -9.60
N ILE A 96 -0.04 -2.37 -9.39
CA ILE A 96 -1.34 -3.00 -9.63
C ILE A 96 -1.61 -3.21 -11.12
N SER A 97 -1.26 -2.26 -11.98
CA SER A 97 -1.33 -2.49 -13.42
C SER A 97 -0.50 -3.70 -13.86
N GLN A 98 0.67 -3.92 -13.24
CA GLN A 98 1.50 -5.10 -13.48
C GLN A 98 0.87 -6.40 -12.94
N LEU A 99 0.18 -6.34 -11.79
CA LEU A 99 -0.54 -7.48 -11.22
C LEU A 99 -1.71 -7.91 -12.09
N GLU A 100 -2.51 -6.96 -12.56
CA GLU A 100 -3.64 -7.24 -13.45
C GLU A 100 -3.17 -7.84 -14.77
N TYR A 101 -2.11 -7.25 -15.34
CA TYR A 101 -1.48 -7.77 -16.54
C TYR A 101 -0.95 -9.20 -16.33
N GLY A 102 -0.28 -9.43 -15.20
CA GLY A 102 0.20 -10.76 -14.79
C GLY A 102 -0.93 -11.78 -14.64
N ARG A 103 -2.04 -11.39 -13.99
CA ARG A 103 -3.24 -12.23 -13.84
C ARG A 103 -3.83 -12.60 -15.19
N PHE A 104 -4.03 -11.63 -16.08
CA PHE A 104 -4.56 -11.87 -17.42
C PHE A 104 -3.69 -12.87 -18.20
N CYS A 105 -2.37 -12.68 -18.20
CA CYS A 105 -1.43 -13.60 -18.85
C CYS A 105 -1.46 -15.00 -18.23
N PHE A 106 -1.53 -15.09 -16.90
CA PHE A 106 -1.62 -16.34 -16.17
C PHE A 106 -2.92 -17.11 -16.49
N GLU A 107 -4.07 -16.43 -16.51
CA GLU A 107 -5.36 -17.02 -16.88
C GLU A 107 -5.38 -17.49 -18.35
N LYS A 108 -4.82 -16.69 -19.27
CA LYS A 108 -4.64 -17.10 -20.67
C LYS A 108 -3.77 -18.36 -20.76
N LYS A 109 -2.66 -18.41 -20.03
CA LYS A 109 -1.77 -19.58 -19.98
C LYS A 109 -2.48 -20.86 -19.55
N ILE A 110 -3.24 -20.78 -18.46
CA ILE A 110 -3.98 -21.95 -17.93
C ILE A 110 -5.03 -22.44 -18.92
N SER A 111 -5.76 -21.52 -19.56
CA SER A 111 -6.87 -21.85 -20.44
C SER A 111 -6.45 -22.36 -21.82
N THR A 112 -5.37 -21.81 -22.40
CA THR A 112 -4.94 -22.14 -23.77
C THR A 112 -3.69 -23.01 -23.85
N GLY A 113 -2.99 -23.22 -22.72
CA GLY A 113 -1.69 -23.90 -22.66
C GLY A 113 -0.54 -23.13 -23.34
N THR A 114 -0.80 -21.94 -23.86
CA THR A 114 0.11 -21.20 -24.75
C THR A 114 0.00 -19.69 -24.50
N ILE A 115 1.10 -18.95 -24.62
CA ILE A 115 1.09 -17.48 -24.56
C ILE A 115 1.80 -16.94 -25.79
N GLU A 116 1.06 -16.31 -26.70
CA GLU A 116 1.60 -15.78 -27.97
C GLU A 116 2.66 -14.69 -27.78
N ARG A 117 2.58 -13.92 -26.67
CA ARG A 117 3.58 -12.97 -26.21
C ARG A 117 3.60 -12.96 -24.70
N CYS A 118 4.71 -13.39 -24.12
CA CYS A 118 4.93 -13.32 -22.68
C CYS A 118 5.94 -12.20 -22.41
N PRO A 119 5.52 -10.93 -22.30
CA PRO A 119 6.46 -9.91 -21.87
C PRO A 119 6.75 -10.11 -20.39
N THR A 120 7.99 -9.81 -20.01
CA THR A 120 8.43 -9.80 -18.63
C THR A 120 7.60 -8.78 -17.85
N ILE A 121 6.97 -9.20 -16.75
CA ILE A 121 6.37 -8.27 -15.80
C ILE A 121 7.54 -7.46 -15.24
N ASN A 122 7.63 -6.20 -15.66
CA ASN A 122 8.74 -5.32 -15.33
C ASN A 122 8.23 -4.26 -14.36
N TYR A 123 8.42 -4.53 -13.07
CA TYR A 123 8.17 -3.58 -12.00
C TYR A 123 9.44 -3.39 -11.20
N ASP A 124 9.66 -2.17 -10.71
CA ASP A 124 10.81 -1.85 -9.86
C ASP A 124 10.57 -2.38 -8.44
N LYS A 125 10.81 -3.69 -8.29
CA LYS A 125 10.63 -4.42 -7.03
C LYS A 125 11.43 -3.80 -5.89
N ASP A 126 12.69 -3.45 -6.14
CA ASP A 126 13.58 -2.92 -5.11
C ASP A 126 13.05 -1.57 -4.61
N ASN A 127 12.64 -0.69 -5.53
CA ASN A 127 12.03 0.58 -5.12
C ASN A 127 10.70 0.37 -4.38
N PHE A 128 9.85 -0.56 -4.83
CA PHE A 128 8.58 -0.84 -4.15
C PHE A 128 8.79 -1.36 -2.72
N LEU A 129 9.79 -2.22 -2.50
CA LEU A 129 10.16 -2.69 -1.17
C LEU A 129 10.77 -1.59 -0.30
N ILE A 130 11.59 -0.70 -0.87
CA ILE A 130 12.11 0.49 -0.17
C ILE A 130 10.95 1.38 0.30
N LEU A 131 9.94 1.59 -0.55
CA LEU A 131 8.75 2.38 -0.20
C LEU A 131 7.93 1.73 0.91
N ARG A 132 7.76 0.40 0.87
CA ARG A 132 7.12 -0.37 1.94
C ARG A 132 7.86 -0.18 3.26
N ASP A 133 9.19 -0.27 3.25
CA ASP A 133 10.00 -0.14 4.47
C ASP A 133 9.96 1.28 5.03
N ARG A 134 9.96 2.29 4.16
CA ARG A 134 9.74 3.69 4.55
C ARG A 134 8.35 3.87 5.15
N LEU A 135 7.31 3.28 4.57
CA LEU A 135 5.94 3.33 5.10
C LEU A 135 5.84 2.62 6.46
N PHE A 136 6.49 1.47 6.62
CA PHE A 136 6.58 0.77 7.89
C PHE A 136 7.27 1.62 8.95
N ALA A 137 8.40 2.27 8.62
CA ALA A 137 9.08 3.18 9.53
C ALA A 137 8.18 4.36 9.96
N LEU A 138 7.36 4.90 9.04
CA LEU A 138 6.35 5.91 9.39
C LEU A 138 5.31 5.39 10.38
N SER A 139 4.89 4.12 10.26
CA SER A 139 3.92 3.51 11.17
C SER A 139 4.42 3.44 12.62
N LEU A 140 5.74 3.46 12.82
CA LEU A 140 6.38 3.45 14.13
C LEU A 140 6.62 4.85 14.71
N MET A 141 6.34 5.91 13.95
CA MET A 141 6.52 7.27 14.45
C MET A 141 5.51 7.59 15.55
N PRO A 142 5.90 8.34 16.60
CA PRO A 142 4.99 8.71 17.68
C PRO A 142 3.70 9.39 17.17
N GLY A 143 3.81 10.28 16.19
CA GLY A 143 2.63 10.94 15.60
C GLY A 143 1.65 9.97 14.93
N ALA A 144 2.14 8.88 14.32
CA ALA A 144 1.27 7.85 13.74
C ALA A 144 0.55 7.05 14.83
N ILE A 145 1.28 6.66 15.89
CA ILE A 145 0.75 5.91 17.03
C ILE A 145 -0.31 6.72 17.78
N HIS A 146 -0.05 8.01 18.03
CA HIS A 146 -1.01 8.90 18.72
C HIS A 146 -2.33 9.08 17.94
N LEU A 147 -2.29 8.97 16.61
CA LEU A 147 -3.48 9.03 15.76
C LEU A 147 -4.06 7.65 15.47
N HIS A 148 -3.49 6.56 16.02
CA HIS A 148 -3.85 5.18 15.71
C HIS A 148 -3.80 4.87 14.20
N MET A 149 -2.85 5.50 13.49
CA MET A 149 -2.59 5.26 12.07
C MET A 149 -1.59 4.13 11.82
N ASP A 150 -0.85 3.73 12.85
CA ASP A 150 0.11 2.65 12.83
C ASP A 150 -0.46 1.36 12.22
N ILE A 151 -1.63 0.92 12.68
CA ILE A 151 -2.29 -0.30 12.19
C ILE A 151 -2.69 -0.15 10.70
N ARG A 152 -3.22 1.01 10.31
CA ARG A 152 -3.64 1.26 8.92
C ARG A 152 -2.46 1.23 7.96
N LEU A 153 -1.35 1.87 8.34
CA LEU A 153 -0.12 1.87 7.56
C LEU A 153 0.48 0.46 7.45
N GLN A 154 0.44 -0.33 8.53
CA GLN A 154 0.90 -1.72 8.52
C GLN A 154 0.06 -2.62 7.59
N VAL A 155 -1.27 -2.42 7.54
CA VAL A 155 -2.11 -3.14 6.58
C VAL A 155 -1.69 -2.82 5.13
N ILE A 156 -1.39 -1.57 4.82
CA ILE A 156 -0.90 -1.18 3.49
C ILE A 156 0.46 -1.84 3.22
N CYS A 157 1.37 -1.90 4.20
CA CYS A 157 2.63 -2.63 4.06
C CYS A 157 2.40 -4.12 3.76
N SER A 158 1.47 -4.79 4.44
CA SER A 158 1.12 -6.19 4.17
C SER A 158 0.53 -6.40 2.77
N TYR A 159 -0.25 -5.43 2.29
CA TYR A 159 -0.74 -5.47 0.91
C TYR A 159 0.38 -5.33 -0.12
N MET A 160 1.35 -4.44 0.12
CA MET A 160 2.52 -4.29 -0.75
C MET A 160 3.36 -5.58 -0.79
N GLU A 161 3.53 -6.24 0.36
CA GLU A 161 4.22 -7.54 0.43
C GLU A 161 3.47 -8.62 -0.35
N TRP A 162 2.17 -8.76 -0.13
CA TRP A 162 1.33 -9.68 -0.91
C TRP A 162 1.40 -9.41 -2.42
N SER A 163 1.36 -8.13 -2.83
CA SER A 163 1.45 -7.73 -4.23
C SER A 163 2.78 -8.16 -4.86
N THR A 164 3.88 -7.99 -4.13
CA THR A 164 5.22 -8.41 -4.54
C THR A 164 5.29 -9.94 -4.70
N ASP A 165 4.81 -10.68 -3.70
CA ASP A 165 4.81 -12.15 -3.71
C ASP A 165 3.96 -12.71 -4.88
N LYS A 166 2.82 -12.07 -5.19
CA LYS A 166 1.98 -12.46 -6.32
C LYS A 166 2.64 -12.16 -7.66
N LEU A 167 3.27 -11.00 -7.83
CA LEU A 167 4.02 -10.68 -9.04
C LEU A 167 5.16 -11.67 -9.28
N ASP A 168 5.88 -12.04 -8.22
CA ASP A 168 6.93 -13.06 -8.27
C ASP A 168 6.37 -14.44 -8.66
N ALA A 169 5.21 -14.82 -8.11
CA ALA A 169 4.54 -16.08 -8.46
C ALA A 169 4.08 -16.11 -9.94
N TYR A 170 3.55 -14.99 -10.44
CA TYR A 170 3.22 -14.85 -11.86
C TYR A 170 4.49 -14.93 -12.71
N ASN A 171 5.55 -14.20 -12.38
CA ASN A 171 6.82 -14.24 -13.10
C ASN A 171 7.44 -15.64 -13.12
N PHE A 172 7.46 -16.35 -11.99
CA PHE A 172 7.94 -17.72 -11.92
C PHE A 172 7.12 -18.63 -12.85
N THR A 173 5.79 -18.55 -12.78
CA THR A 173 4.93 -19.37 -13.61
C THR A 173 5.13 -19.08 -15.08
N LEU A 174 5.19 -17.80 -15.47
CA LEU A 174 5.37 -17.36 -16.85
C LEU A 174 6.74 -17.79 -17.41
N ASN A 175 7.79 -17.80 -16.59
CA ASN A 175 9.15 -18.18 -16.98
C ASN A 175 9.45 -19.69 -16.95
N ALA A 176 8.62 -20.52 -16.31
CA ALA A 176 8.85 -21.97 -16.23
C ALA A 176 8.91 -22.63 -17.62
N GLU A 177 9.97 -23.41 -17.87
CA GLU A 177 10.40 -23.92 -19.19
C GLU A 177 9.35 -24.75 -19.94
N GLY A 178 8.39 -25.38 -19.25
CA GLY A 178 7.37 -26.26 -19.85
C GLY A 178 6.30 -25.56 -20.70
N PHE A 179 6.38 -24.25 -20.91
CA PHE A 179 5.32 -23.45 -21.56
C PHE A 179 5.82 -22.40 -22.56
N ARG A 180 7.11 -22.36 -22.87
CA ARG A 180 7.61 -21.59 -24.01
C ARG A 180 7.27 -22.35 -25.28
N LEU A 181 6.21 -21.95 -25.97
CA LEU A 181 6.09 -22.31 -27.37
C LEU A 181 7.21 -21.59 -28.11
N ILE A 182 8.16 -22.39 -28.56
CA ILE A 182 9.05 -22.07 -29.68
C ILE A 182 8.13 -21.65 -30.82
N LEU A 183 8.09 -20.36 -31.13
CA LEU A 183 7.53 -19.90 -32.40
C LEU A 183 8.38 -20.58 -33.48
N SER A 184 7.80 -21.57 -34.17
CA SER A 184 8.44 -22.17 -35.33
C SER A 184 8.81 -21.08 -36.34
N PRO A 185 10.00 -21.13 -36.95
CA PRO A 185 10.47 -20.11 -37.87
C PRO A 185 9.56 -20.05 -39.10
N LYS A 186 9.28 -18.83 -39.57
CA LYS A 186 8.90 -18.60 -40.97
C LYS A 186 10.16 -18.37 -41.79
#